data_AF-A0A2S9VBJ6-F1
#
_entry.id   AF-A0A2S9VBJ6-F1
#
_cell.length_a   1.000
_cell.length_b   1.000
_cell.length_c   1.000
_cell.angle_alpha   90.00
_cell.angle_beta   90.00
_cell.angle_gamma   90.00
#
_symmetry.space_group_name_H-M   'P 1'
#
loop_
_entity.id
_entity.type
_entity.pdbx_description
1 polymer ?
#
loop_
_entity_poly.entity_id
_entity_poly.type
_entity_poly.pdbx_seq_one_letter_code
_entity_poly.pdbx_strand_id
1 'polypeptide(L)'
;MIRYGLILPICLATVITPRTALAELLETIKGPDKHLAVSLSLSEGKPHYSVTYKGEVFLESSPLGLNSSIGDFSQNLTYIDSERNVILDPGQDRTFVKLL
;
A
#
# COMPACT_ATOMS: atom_id res chain seq x y z
N MET A 1 4.82 27.53 50.80
CA MET A 1 4.61 26.08 50.95
C MET A 1 3.52 25.63 50.00
N ILE A 2 3.96 24.83 49.03
CA ILE A 2 3.26 24.07 47.98
C ILE A 2 1.74 23.91 48.12
N ARG A 3 1.00 24.10 47.02
CA ARG A 3 0.02 23.10 46.52
C ARG A 3 -0.57 23.43 45.15
N TYR A 4 -0.04 22.73 44.16
CA TYR A 4 -0.50 22.44 42.80
C TYR A 4 -2.03 22.27 42.60
N GLY A 5 -2.83 23.31 42.83
CA GLY A 5 -4.30 23.23 42.75
C GLY A 5 -4.92 23.66 41.42
N LEU A 6 -4.14 24.21 40.48
CA LEU A 6 -4.65 24.78 39.23
C LEU A 6 -3.80 24.39 38.02
N ILE A 7 -3.27 23.16 37.99
CA ILE A 7 -2.59 22.59 36.81
C ILE A 7 -3.32 21.31 36.35
N LEU A 8 -4.44 20.95 37.00
CA LEU A 8 -5.18 19.70 36.75
C LEU A 8 -6.37 19.76 35.76
N PRO A 9 -6.71 20.86 35.04
CA PRO A 9 -7.63 20.75 33.90
C PRO A 9 -6.93 20.84 32.54
N ILE A 10 -5.59 20.94 32.49
CA ILE A 10 -4.85 21.08 31.21
C ILE A 10 -4.71 19.74 30.48
N CYS A 11 -4.92 18.60 31.15
CA CYS A 11 -4.94 17.28 30.51
C CYS A 11 -6.32 16.84 29.98
N LEU A 12 -7.35 17.69 30.01
CA LEU A 12 -8.60 17.44 29.26
C LEU A 12 -8.58 18.04 27.85
N ALA A 13 -7.41 18.47 27.38
CA ALA A 13 -7.09 18.41 25.96
C ALA A 13 -6.63 16.98 25.64
N THR A 14 -7.52 15.99 25.83
CA THR A 14 -7.38 14.74 25.09
C THR A 14 -7.51 15.12 23.63
N VAL A 15 -6.35 15.26 23.01
CA VAL A 15 -6.12 15.42 21.59
C VAL A 15 -7.14 14.55 20.85
N ILE A 16 -8.23 15.16 20.39
CA ILE A 16 -9.02 14.61 19.30
C ILE A 16 -8.15 14.90 18.10
N THR A 17 -7.11 14.08 17.90
CA THR A 17 -6.49 14.02 16.58
C THR A 17 -7.63 13.63 15.65
N PRO A 18 -8.02 14.44 14.66
CA PRO A 18 -8.82 13.90 13.58
C PRO A 18 -8.05 12.69 13.07
N ARG A 19 -8.74 11.55 12.93
CA ARG A 19 -8.18 10.37 12.26
C ARG A 19 -7.97 10.80 10.82
N THR A 20 -6.81 11.35 10.51
CA THR A 20 -6.45 11.69 9.15
C THR A 20 -6.25 10.36 8.44
N ALA A 21 -7.24 9.99 7.65
CA ALA A 21 -7.18 8.89 6.70
C ALA A 21 -6.09 9.20 5.67
N LEU A 22 -4.85 8.87 6.00
CA LEU A 22 -3.79 8.81 5.00
C LEU A 22 -3.91 7.44 4.33
N ALA A 23 -4.00 7.42 3.01
CA ALA A 23 -3.75 6.21 2.26
C ALA A 23 -2.27 5.88 2.45
N GLU A 24 -1.96 4.83 3.19
CA GLU A 24 -0.59 4.38 3.42
C GLU A 24 -0.13 3.65 2.17
N LEU A 25 0.91 4.17 1.51
CA LEU A 25 1.57 3.47 0.40
C LEU A 25 2.32 2.26 0.97
N LEU A 26 1.88 1.05 0.61
CA LEU A 26 2.42 -0.20 1.15
C LEU A 26 3.57 -0.72 0.30
N GLU A 27 3.35 -0.83 -1.01
CA GLU A 27 4.33 -1.38 -1.93
C GLU A 27 4.24 -0.71 -3.29
N THR A 28 5.36 -0.63 -4.00
CA THR A 28 5.37 -0.32 -5.44
C THR A 28 6.18 -1.37 -6.19
N ILE A 29 5.55 -1.93 -7.21
CA ILE A 29 6.12 -2.96 -8.09
C ILE A 29 6.36 -2.31 -9.45
N LYS A 30 7.56 -2.48 -10.00
CA LYS A 30 7.92 -1.94 -11.31
C LYS A 30 8.06 -3.08 -12.32
N GLY A 31 7.65 -2.81 -13.55
CA GLY A 31 7.90 -3.72 -14.67
C GLY A 31 9.39 -3.87 -14.98
N PRO A 32 9.79 -4.86 -15.80
CA PRO A 32 11.19 -5.12 -16.14
C PRO A 32 11.92 -3.92 -16.74
N ASP A 33 11.21 -3.12 -17.55
CA ASP A 33 11.73 -1.91 -18.20
C ASP A 33 11.63 -0.64 -17.32
N LYS A 34 11.07 -0.77 -16.11
CA LYS A 34 10.85 0.29 -15.12
C LYS A 34 9.93 1.43 -15.57
N HIS A 35 9.27 1.32 -16.72
CA HIS A 35 8.33 2.34 -17.18
C HIS A 35 6.96 2.19 -16.53
N LEU A 36 6.50 0.96 -16.36
CA LEU A 36 5.25 0.67 -15.66
C LEU A 36 5.53 0.51 -14.16
N ALA A 37 4.79 1.21 -13.30
CA ALA A 37 4.81 0.99 -11.87
C ALA A 37 3.38 0.88 -11.33
N VAL A 38 3.14 -0.16 -10.51
CA VAL A 38 1.88 -0.41 -9.82
C VAL A 38 2.12 -0.17 -8.33
N SER A 39 1.30 0.68 -7.72
CA SER A 39 1.40 1.04 -6.32
C SER A 39 0.18 0.53 -5.56
N LEU A 40 0.42 -0.22 -4.49
CA LEU A 40 -0.59 -0.71 -3.56
C LEU A 40 -0.64 0.21 -2.34
N SER A 41 -1.83 0.65 -1.96
CA SER A 41 -2.05 1.48 -0.79
C SER A 41 -3.22 0.96 0.03
N LEU A 42 -3.23 1.28 1.33
CA LEU A 42 -4.31 0.92 2.23
C LEU A 42 -4.84 2.20 2.88
N SER A 43 -6.11 2.51 2.61
CA SER A 43 -6.79 3.67 3.18
C SER A 43 -7.90 3.19 4.09
N GLU A 44 -7.75 3.39 5.40
CA GLU A 44 -8.73 2.97 6.40
C GLU A 44 -9.14 1.48 6.28
N GLY A 45 -8.18 0.61 5.99
CA GLY A 45 -8.43 -0.82 5.82
C GLY A 45 -9.06 -1.19 4.47
N LYS A 46 -9.19 -0.26 3.53
CA LYS A 46 -9.63 -0.52 2.15
C LYS A 46 -8.42 -0.48 1.21
N PRO A 47 -8.05 -1.60 0.57
CA PRO A 47 -6.92 -1.64 -0.33
C PRO A 47 -7.26 -0.92 -1.64
N HIS A 48 -6.30 -0.18 -2.18
CA HIS A 48 -6.40 0.50 -3.47
C HIS A 48 -5.12 0.29 -4.26
N TYR A 49 -5.24 0.21 -5.59
CA TYR A 49 -4.09 0.21 -6.49
C TYR A 49 -4.11 1.41 -7.43
N SER A 50 -2.93 1.88 -7.82
CA SER A 50 -2.76 2.89 -8.87
C SER A 50 -1.65 2.45 -9.80
N VAL A 51 -1.67 2.99 -11.02
CA VAL A 51 -0.68 2.65 -12.06
C VAL A 51 -0.10 3.92 -12.64
N THR A 52 1.23 3.96 -12.73
CA THR A 52 1.94 4.99 -13.48
C THR A 52 2.66 4.37 -14.67
N TYR A 53 2.71 5.12 -15.77
CA TYR A 53 3.50 4.77 -16.94
C TYR A 53 4.42 5.93 -17.27
N LYS A 54 5.75 5.69 -17.26
CA LYS A 54 6.79 6.69 -17.44
C LYS A 54 6.66 7.91 -16.52
N GLY A 55 6.16 7.68 -15.30
CA GLY A 55 5.94 8.72 -14.29
C GLY A 55 4.59 9.44 -14.39
N GLU A 56 3.84 9.24 -15.47
CA GLU A 56 2.49 9.80 -15.63
C GLU A 56 1.44 8.86 -15.03
N VAL A 57 0.40 9.43 -14.42
CA VAL A 57 -0.73 8.64 -13.91
C VAL A 57 -1.46 8.02 -15.08
N PHE A 58 -1.41 6.68 -15.16
CA PHE A 58 -2.11 5.90 -16.18
C PHE A 58 -3.46 5.40 -15.65
N LEU A 59 -3.47 4.98 -14.38
CA LEU A 59 -4.68 4.63 -13.64
C LEU A 59 -4.63 5.28 -12.26
N GLU A 60 -5.65 6.07 -11.97
CA GLU A 60 -5.84 6.65 -10.64
C GLU A 60 -6.13 5.57 -9.59
N SER A 61 -6.10 5.98 -8.32
CA SER A 61 -6.36 5.11 -7.19
C SER A 61 -7.72 4.42 -7.30
N SER A 62 -7.69 3.10 -7.49
CA SER A 62 -8.85 2.24 -7.74
C SER A 62 -9.00 1.21 -6.61
N PRO A 63 -10.21 1.00 -6.06
CA PRO A 63 -10.43 0.10 -4.94
C PRO A 63 -10.21 -1.36 -5.35
N LEU A 64 -9.65 -2.13 -4.42
CA LEU A 64 -9.57 -3.58 -4.47
C LEU A 64 -10.47 -4.16 -3.39
N GLY A 65 -10.99 -5.37 -3.62
CA GLY A 65 -11.83 -6.03 -2.64
C GLY A 65 -12.76 -7.06 -3.25
N LEU A 66 -13.25 -7.97 -2.40
CA LEU A 66 -14.22 -8.98 -2.78
C LEU A 66 -15.25 -9.13 -1.67
N ASN A 67 -16.53 -9.08 -2.02
CA ASN A 67 -17.62 -9.45 -1.11
C ASN A 67 -18.22 -10.78 -1.57
N SER A 68 -18.31 -11.74 -0.66
CA SER A 68 -18.76 -13.09 -0.95
C SER A 68 -19.66 -13.63 0.16
N SER A 69 -20.36 -14.74 -0.11
CA SER A 69 -21.21 -15.41 0.89
C SER A 69 -20.45 -15.90 2.13
N ILE A 70 -19.15 -16.11 2.00
CA ILE A 70 -18.28 -16.60 3.09
C ILE A 70 -17.55 -15.48 3.83
N GLY A 71 -17.68 -14.22 3.38
CA GLY A 71 -17.02 -13.08 4.01
C GLY A 71 -16.83 -11.86 3.10
N ASP A 72 -16.59 -10.73 3.74
CA ASP A 72 -16.28 -9.44 3.12
C ASP A 72 -14.78 -9.13 3.27
N PHE A 73 -14.09 -9.14 2.14
CA PHE A 73 -12.67 -8.83 1.98
C PHE A 73 -12.46 -7.50 1.24
N SER A 74 -13.45 -6.59 1.28
CA SER A 74 -13.37 -5.26 0.66
C SER A 74 -12.93 -4.15 1.62
N GLN A 75 -12.90 -4.42 2.91
CA GLN A 75 -12.66 -3.42 3.95
C GLN A 75 -12.08 -4.06 5.21
N ASN A 76 -11.62 -3.21 6.14
CA ASN A 76 -11.02 -3.62 7.42
C ASN A 76 -9.85 -4.60 7.27
N LEU A 77 -9.13 -4.55 6.15
CA LEU A 77 -7.93 -5.33 5.94
C LEU A 77 -6.73 -4.70 6.65
N THR A 78 -5.80 -5.56 7.05
CA THR A 78 -4.49 -5.16 7.57
C THR A 78 -3.42 -5.75 6.66
N TYR A 79 -2.43 -4.94 6.30
CA TYR A 79 -1.27 -5.44 5.57
C TYR A 79 -0.38 -6.27 6.50
N ILE A 80 -0.11 -7.51 6.11
CA ILE A 80 0.67 -8.46 6.94
C ILE A 80 2.07 -8.66 6.38
N ASP A 81 2.19 -8.99 5.09
CA ASP A 81 3.46 -9.29 4.45
C ASP A 81 3.35 -9.19 2.91
N SER A 82 4.49 -9.19 2.23
CA SER A 82 4.62 -9.28 0.77
C SER A 82 5.72 -10.25 0.37
N GLU A 83 5.43 -11.09 -0.62
CA GLU A 83 6.42 -11.93 -1.29
C GLU A 83 6.56 -11.52 -2.75
N ARG A 84 7.80 -11.44 -3.24
CA ARG A 84 8.11 -11.03 -4.61
C ARG A 84 8.96 -12.07 -5.32
N ASN A 85 8.54 -12.43 -6.53
CA ASN A 85 9.33 -13.27 -7.44
C ASN A 85 9.47 -12.58 -8.81
N VAL A 86 10.66 -12.65 -9.40
CA VAL A 86 10.91 -12.18 -10.76
C VAL A 86 10.80 -13.37 -11.71
N ILE A 87 9.78 -13.33 -12.56
CA ILE A 87 9.56 -14.35 -13.58
C ILE A 87 10.37 -13.97 -14.82
N LEU A 88 11.35 -14.80 -15.18
CA LEU A 88 12.06 -14.72 -16.45
C LEU A 88 11.49 -15.83 -17.35
N ASP A 89 11.04 -15.49 -18.55
CA ASP A 89 10.69 -16.50 -19.55
C ASP A 89 11.98 -17.10 -20.12
N PRO A 90 12.28 -18.40 -19.90
CA PRO A 90 13.45 -19.04 -20.48
C PRO A 90 13.42 -19.06 -22.02
N GLY A 91 12.27 -18.83 -22.66
CA GLY A 91 12.15 -18.67 -24.11
C GLY A 91 12.69 -17.33 -24.65
N GLN A 92 13.05 -16.39 -23.78
CA GLN A 92 13.55 -15.06 -24.14
C GLN A 92 15.07 -14.94 -24.01
N ASP A 93 15.78 -16.01 -23.60
CA ASP A 93 17.23 -16.13 -23.72
C ASP A 93 17.57 -16.85 -25.03
N ARG A 94 17.58 -16.09 -26.13
CA ARG A 94 18.23 -16.54 -27.37
C ARG A 94 19.73 -16.29 -27.30
N THR A 95 20.40 -16.87 -26.31
CA THR A 95 21.83 -17.10 -26.34
C THR A 95 22.08 -18.60 -26.40
N PHE A 96 21.73 -19.21 -27.53
CA PHE A 96 22.28 -20.51 -27.90
C PHE A 96 23.78 -20.33 -28.15
N VAL A 97 24.58 -20.37 -27.09
CA VAL A 97 26.00 -20.72 -27.17
C VAL A 97 26.35 -21.61 -25.99
N LYS A 98 25.95 -22.87 -26.10
CA LYS A 98 26.81 -23.96 -25.63
C LYS A 98 27.07 -24.91 -26.78
N LEU A 99 27.89 -24.44 -27.70
CA LEU A 99 28.69 -25.32 -28.53
C LEU A 99 29.85 -25.80 -27.66
N LEU A 100 29.99 -27.13 -27.60
CA LEU A 100 30.99 -27.95 -26.91
C LEU A 100 30.67 -28.27 -25.43
#